data_AF-A0A2H0H9N2-F1
#
_entry.id   AF-A0A2H0H9N2-F1
#
_cell.length_a   1.000
_cell.length_b   1.000
_cell.length_c   1.000
_cell.angle_alpha   90.00
_cell.angle_beta   90.00
_cell.angle_gamma   90.00
#
_symmetry.space_group_name_H-M   'P 1'
#
loop_
_entity.id
_entity.type
_entity.pdbx_description
1 polymer ?
#
loop_
_entity_poly.entity_id
_entity_poly.type
_entity_poly.pdbx_seq_one_letter_code
_entity_poly.pdbx_strand_id
1 'polypeptide(L)'
;EIKEIEKLKKEFLTTPEHAFRTEYKGGFDVVIGNPPYVQLQSIGEMSDILKKSGYETFDKGADLYCIFTERGFKLLKPGGLQSFIMPNKWMLVEYGKPLRKFLAKTGLRQILNFGDIQFFNEATTYVCIFVTQNSKPFDNLEVLSLNRKTYHGDFFTEVKKNIYEYSSSNFGDAEWSIQPFNDSIKLERMKLNGIKLKYLPISINYGIKTGYNDAFYIDEETRNNLIANDAKSDELIKPMVRGRDISAYGITGFEYLIGTFPALKLEIDHYPAIRNHLLSFGYDRIKQTGEKGARKKTNNNWFETQDSINYYKEFSKPKIIYPNMTSVFPFTYDESGFLSNDKSFILTSNDDSISLLFLTAIFNSLLAKLWIWYNCPELQGGTREIRKVYFEHFPVPKAGGEQTTQLENYASKRTRCTNDLQNSTAKFTRTIQRKFNIENLPVKLQNWHLLSYPEFIKELAKKKIKVSLSEEAEWEEYFNEQKSKAQTLKSEIEKTDKEIDRMVYELYGLTEEEIKIVE
;
A
#
# COMPACT_ATOMS: atom_id res chain seq x y z
N GLU A 1 19.61 10.92 41.29
CA GLU A 1 19.18 11.42 39.97
C GLU A 1 19.03 12.94 39.87
N ILE A 2 17.93 13.61 40.28
CA ILE A 2 17.76 15.07 40.03
C ILE A 2 18.89 15.94 40.62
N LYS A 3 19.31 15.70 41.87
CA LYS A 3 20.43 16.43 42.49
C LYS A 3 21.78 16.20 41.79
N GLU A 4 21.91 15.05 41.13
CA GLU A 4 23.13 14.61 40.44
C GLU A 4 23.20 15.24 39.05
N ILE A 5 22.06 15.33 38.36
CA ILE A 5 21.90 16.08 37.10
C ILE A 5 22.18 17.57 37.33
N GLU A 6 21.65 18.18 38.40
CA GLU A 6 21.92 19.59 38.70
C GLU A 6 23.38 19.86 39.05
N LYS A 7 24.06 18.90 39.67
CA LYS A 7 25.51 18.98 39.90
C LYS A 7 26.28 18.88 38.58
N LEU A 8 25.96 17.90 37.74
CA LEU A 8 26.53 17.73 36.40
C LEU A 8 26.29 18.97 35.53
N LYS A 9 25.10 19.57 35.55
CA LYS A 9 24.82 20.82 34.82
C LYS A 9 25.82 21.91 35.19
N LYS A 10 26.14 22.11 36.47
CA LYS A 10 27.12 23.14 36.86
C LYS A 10 28.53 22.85 36.35
N GLU A 11 28.88 21.57 36.17
CA GLU A 11 30.17 21.15 35.63
C GLU A 11 30.23 21.21 34.09
N PHE A 12 29.09 21.11 33.41
CA PHE A 12 28.99 21.09 31.94
C PHE A 12 28.46 22.39 31.30
N LEU A 13 27.92 23.31 32.10
CA LEU A 13 27.47 24.62 31.61
C LEU A 13 28.66 25.57 31.47
N THR A 14 28.70 26.26 30.35
CA THR A 14 29.69 27.29 30.07
C THR A 14 28.98 28.58 29.67
N THR A 15 29.67 29.72 29.80
CA THR A 15 29.11 31.01 29.37
C THR A 15 29.21 31.14 27.84
N PRO A 16 28.32 31.90 27.18
CA PRO A 16 28.44 32.17 25.74
C PRO A 16 29.82 32.74 25.37
N GLU A 17 30.36 33.65 26.19
CA GLU A 17 31.68 34.26 25.97
C GLU A 17 32.79 33.23 26.01
N HIS A 18 32.67 32.20 26.85
CA HIS A 18 33.61 31.09 26.87
C HIS A 18 33.38 30.14 25.68
N ALA A 19 32.13 29.78 25.37
CA ALA A 19 31.80 28.89 24.26
C ALA A 19 32.25 29.42 22.89
N PHE A 20 32.20 30.73 22.68
CA PHE A 20 32.48 31.39 21.39
C PHE A 20 33.88 32.03 21.30
N ARG A 21 34.81 31.65 22.19
CA ARG A 21 36.21 32.09 22.12
C ARG A 21 36.85 31.71 20.79
N THR A 22 37.43 32.69 20.11
CA THR A 22 37.98 32.54 18.75
C THR A 22 39.23 31.66 18.68
N GLU A 23 39.91 31.47 19.79
CA GLU A 23 41.04 30.55 19.92
C GLU A 23 40.63 29.07 19.89
N TYR A 24 39.34 28.75 20.13
CA TYR A 24 38.84 27.38 20.03
C TYR A 24 38.59 27.01 18.57
N LYS A 25 39.53 26.23 18.02
CA LYS A 25 39.48 25.75 16.62
C LYS A 25 38.81 24.38 16.46
N GLY A 26 38.16 23.86 17.50
CA GLY A 26 37.66 22.49 17.56
C GLY A 26 38.71 21.52 18.12
N GLY A 27 38.69 20.26 17.67
CA GLY A 27 39.54 19.19 18.17
C GLY A 27 38.89 18.34 19.27
N PHE A 28 37.56 18.35 19.37
CA PHE A 28 36.83 17.60 20.39
C PHE A 28 36.93 16.10 20.14
N ASP A 29 37.10 15.35 21.23
CA ASP A 29 36.94 13.89 21.26
C ASP A 29 35.50 13.48 20.97
N VAL A 30 34.55 14.20 21.58
CA VAL A 30 33.13 13.88 21.50
C VAL A 30 32.30 15.17 21.39
N VAL A 31 31.33 15.17 20.48
CA VAL A 31 30.29 16.21 20.36
C VAL A 31 28.92 15.55 20.49
N ILE A 32 28.24 15.77 21.62
CA ILE A 32 26.88 15.26 21.86
C ILE A 32 25.88 16.40 22.00
N GLY A 33 24.63 16.19 21.61
CA GLY A 33 23.63 17.25 21.71
C GLY A 33 22.24 16.94 21.16
N ASN A 34 21.34 17.87 21.45
CA ASN A 34 20.00 17.97 20.89
C ASN A 34 19.92 19.31 20.13
N PRO A 35 20.29 19.36 18.84
CA PRO A 35 20.31 20.60 18.07
C PRO A 35 18.91 21.23 17.94
N PRO A 36 18.81 22.54 17.64
CA PRO A 36 17.54 23.24 17.54
C PRO A 36 16.68 22.76 16.35
N TYR A 37 15.39 22.52 16.60
CA TYR A 37 14.41 22.10 15.58
C TYR A 37 13.66 23.31 15.03
N VAL A 38 14.39 24.17 14.30
CA VAL A 38 13.87 25.44 13.75
C VAL A 38 14.08 25.45 12.24
N GLN A 39 13.02 25.71 11.47
CA GLN A 39 13.12 25.81 10.02
C GLN A 39 14.03 26.98 9.60
N LEU A 40 14.96 26.74 8.68
CA LEU A 40 15.90 27.78 8.23
C LEU A 40 15.20 28.96 7.55
N GLN A 41 14.03 28.75 6.95
CA GLN A 41 13.24 29.83 6.36
C GLN A 41 12.61 30.78 7.40
N SER A 42 12.46 30.37 8.67
CA SER A 42 11.81 31.19 9.69
C SER A 42 12.77 32.14 10.42
N ILE A 43 14.08 31.98 10.27
CA ILE A 43 15.11 32.77 10.97
C ILE A 43 15.59 34.00 10.18
N GLY A 44 14.89 34.39 9.10
CA GLY A 44 15.12 35.63 8.37
C GLY A 44 16.54 35.78 7.83
N GLU A 45 17.16 36.95 8.04
CA GLU A 45 18.50 37.30 7.55
C GLU A 45 19.59 36.29 7.97
N MET A 46 19.44 35.65 9.13
CA MET A 46 20.38 34.62 9.59
C MET A 46 20.45 33.44 8.60
N SER A 47 19.35 33.10 7.93
CA SER A 47 19.30 32.08 6.89
C SER A 47 20.24 32.43 5.73
N ASP A 48 20.25 33.69 5.31
CA ASP A 48 21.09 34.17 4.21
C ASP A 48 22.58 34.20 4.60
N ILE A 49 22.89 34.50 5.86
CA ILE A 49 24.25 34.42 6.41
C ILE A 49 24.73 32.96 6.40
N LEU A 50 23.90 32.04 6.87
CA LEU A 50 24.21 30.61 6.89
C LEU A 50 24.38 30.04 5.47
N LYS A 51 23.57 30.50 4.50
CA LYS A 51 23.74 30.16 3.09
C LYS A 51 25.12 30.58 2.56
N LYS A 52 25.56 31.79 2.90
CA LYS A 52 26.88 32.33 2.49
C LYS A 52 28.06 31.69 3.23
N SER A 53 27.80 30.94 4.31
CA SER A 53 28.83 30.30 5.14
C SER A 53 29.39 29.01 4.54
N GLY A 54 28.84 28.51 3.43
CA GLY A 54 29.41 27.38 2.68
C GLY A 54 29.20 26.00 3.33
N TYR A 55 28.12 25.82 4.07
CA TYR A 55 27.73 24.51 4.61
C TYR A 55 27.22 23.59 3.48
N GLU A 56 27.79 22.39 3.37
CA GLU A 56 27.34 21.34 2.44
C GLU A 56 25.91 20.89 2.73
N THR A 57 25.48 20.94 3.99
CA THR A 57 24.14 20.50 4.42
C THR A 57 23.08 21.59 4.34
N PHE A 58 23.42 22.77 3.83
CA PHE A 58 22.47 23.88 3.69
C PHE A 58 21.41 23.57 2.62
N ASP A 59 20.15 23.64 3.02
CA ASP A 59 18.99 23.75 2.14
C ASP A 59 18.01 24.75 2.75
N LYS A 60 17.40 25.63 1.94
CA LYS A 60 16.52 26.69 2.46
C LYS A 60 15.27 26.13 3.15
N GLY A 61 14.78 24.98 2.70
CA GLY A 61 13.63 24.27 3.28
C GLY A 61 13.99 23.36 4.45
N ALA A 62 15.28 23.18 4.76
CA ALA A 62 15.71 22.35 5.86
C ALA A 62 15.56 23.03 7.23
N ASP A 63 15.71 22.22 8.27
CA ASP A 63 15.82 22.68 9.65
C ASP A 63 17.28 22.96 10.03
N LEU A 64 17.45 23.82 11.03
CA LEU A 64 18.74 24.29 11.53
C LEU A 64 19.63 23.15 12.05
N TYR A 65 19.04 22.02 12.51
CA TYR A 65 19.82 20.85 12.92
C TYR A 65 20.71 20.30 11.78
N CYS A 66 20.35 20.46 10.50
CA CYS A 66 21.19 20.01 9.38
C CYS A 66 22.56 20.72 9.39
N ILE A 67 22.56 22.02 9.65
CA ILE A 67 23.78 22.84 9.71
C ILE A 67 24.55 22.55 11.00
N PHE A 68 23.85 22.40 12.12
CA PHE A 68 24.47 21.99 13.38
C PHE A 68 25.17 20.64 13.26
N THR A 69 24.59 19.69 12.52
CA THR A 69 25.21 18.39 12.28
C THR A 69 26.56 18.53 11.59
N GLU A 70 26.64 19.30 10.49
CA GLU A 70 27.91 19.56 9.80
C GLU A 70 28.89 20.33 10.68
N ARG A 71 28.42 21.35 11.41
CA ARG A 71 29.27 22.14 12.29
C ARG A 71 29.84 21.29 13.44
N GLY A 72 29.01 20.46 14.06
CA GLY A 72 29.42 19.52 15.11
C GLY A 72 30.51 18.56 14.61
N PHE A 73 30.34 18.02 13.39
CA PHE A 73 31.32 17.14 12.77
C PHE A 73 32.66 17.83 12.51
N LYS A 74 32.62 19.06 11.95
CA LYS A 74 33.82 19.86 11.67
C LYS A 74 34.61 20.25 12.92
N LEU A 75 34.00 20.18 14.10
CA LEU A 75 34.67 20.46 15.38
C LEU A 75 35.39 19.23 15.95
N LEU A 76 35.19 18.03 15.39
CA LEU A 76 35.84 16.81 15.85
C LEU A 76 37.31 16.76 15.44
N LYS A 77 38.17 16.24 16.31
CA LYS A 77 39.49 15.75 15.87
C LYS A 77 39.35 14.48 15.02
N PRO A 78 40.35 14.09 14.22
CA PRO A 78 40.35 12.79 13.54
C PRO A 78 40.07 11.65 14.52
N GLY A 79 39.11 10.79 14.19
CA GLY A 79 38.65 9.70 15.05
C GLY A 79 37.68 10.10 16.17
N GLY A 80 37.40 11.39 16.40
CA GLY A 80 36.38 11.86 17.35
C GLY A 80 34.97 11.46 16.92
N LEU A 81 34.03 11.47 17.87
CA LEU A 81 32.66 11.00 17.70
C LEU A 81 31.63 12.13 17.85
N GLN A 82 30.59 12.11 17.04
CA GLN A 82 29.42 12.94 17.21
C GLN A 82 28.17 12.09 17.37
N SER A 83 27.30 12.48 18.29
CA SER A 83 25.97 11.88 18.44
C SER A 83 24.91 12.93 18.73
N PHE A 84 23.92 13.04 17.85
CA PHE A 84 22.77 13.91 18.05
C PHE A 84 21.47 13.12 18.04
N ILE A 85 20.53 13.58 18.87
CA ILE A 85 19.10 13.30 18.72
C ILE A 85 18.49 14.39 17.84
N MET A 86 17.79 14.02 16.77
CA MET A 86 17.15 14.97 15.86
C MET A 86 15.88 14.37 15.25
N PRO A 87 15.01 15.15 14.60
CA PRO A 87 13.86 14.59 13.90
C PRO A 87 14.32 13.56 12.86
N ASN A 88 13.54 12.51 12.58
CA ASN A 88 13.91 11.50 11.58
C ASN A 88 13.51 11.90 10.13
N LYS A 89 12.70 12.94 9.96
CA LYS A 89 12.12 13.36 8.67
C LYS A 89 13.16 13.59 7.56
N TRP A 90 14.34 14.13 7.89
CA TRP A 90 15.42 14.39 6.92
C TRP A 90 15.89 13.12 6.21
N MET A 91 15.64 11.93 6.77
CA MET A 91 15.97 10.65 6.14
C MET A 91 15.16 10.42 4.86
N LEU A 92 13.95 10.97 4.75
CA LEU A 92 12.99 10.61 3.69
C LEU A 92 12.60 11.77 2.77
N VAL A 93 12.87 13.02 3.15
CA VAL A 93 12.41 14.19 2.38
C VAL A 93 13.51 14.85 1.55
N GLU A 94 13.14 15.59 0.51
CA GLU A 94 14.10 16.17 -0.44
C GLU A 94 15.08 17.16 0.20
N TYR A 95 14.62 18.03 1.12
CA TYR A 95 15.53 18.98 1.80
C TYR A 95 16.64 18.27 2.59
N GLY A 96 16.42 17.00 2.97
CA GLY A 96 17.38 16.20 3.74
C GLY A 96 18.50 15.62 2.88
N LYS A 97 18.39 15.66 1.55
CA LYS A 97 19.37 15.12 0.60
C LYS A 97 20.79 15.61 0.85
N PRO A 98 21.06 16.91 1.09
CA PRO A 98 22.41 17.39 1.39
C PRO A 98 22.97 16.80 2.70
N LEU A 99 22.13 16.67 3.74
CA LEU A 99 22.52 16.05 5.01
C LEU A 99 22.83 14.55 4.84
N ARG A 100 22.00 13.81 4.11
CA ARG A 100 22.24 12.40 3.79
C ARG A 100 23.56 12.22 3.03
N LYS A 101 23.78 13.04 2.00
CA LYS A 101 25.03 13.05 1.22
C LYS A 101 26.26 13.39 2.07
N PHE A 102 26.12 14.30 3.04
CA PHE A 102 27.20 14.63 3.97
C PHE A 102 27.52 13.44 4.88
N LEU A 103 26.54 12.91 5.60
CA LEU A 103 26.72 11.81 6.55
C LEU A 103 27.22 10.52 5.88
N ALA A 104 26.79 10.22 4.65
CA ALA A 104 27.28 9.06 3.88
C ALA A 104 28.80 9.10 3.59
N LYS A 105 29.43 10.28 3.63
CA LYS A 105 30.89 10.42 3.46
C LYS A 105 31.68 10.29 4.76
N THR A 106 30.99 10.28 5.89
CA THR A 106 31.60 10.22 7.24
C THR A 106 31.75 8.77 7.72
N GLY A 107 32.45 8.56 8.83
CA GLY A 107 32.48 7.28 9.54
C GLY A 107 31.19 7.04 10.31
N LEU A 108 30.04 7.03 9.62
CA LEU A 108 28.74 6.78 10.23
C LEU A 108 28.74 5.38 10.88
N ARG A 109 28.46 5.31 12.18
CA ARG A 109 28.57 4.09 13.00
C ARG A 109 27.22 3.54 13.41
N GLN A 110 26.25 4.43 13.66
CA GLN A 110 24.96 4.02 14.19
C GLN A 110 23.83 4.94 13.74
N ILE A 111 22.65 4.37 13.43
CA ILE A 111 21.39 5.10 13.30
C ILE A 111 20.27 4.34 14.04
N LEU A 112 19.71 4.97 15.06
CA LEU A 112 18.54 4.50 15.79
C LEU A 112 17.34 5.34 15.35
N ASN A 113 16.55 4.80 14.43
CA ASN A 113 15.29 5.40 13.98
C ASN A 113 14.12 4.86 14.81
N PHE A 114 13.41 5.73 15.51
CA PHE A 114 12.29 5.29 16.36
C PHE A 114 10.93 5.36 15.66
N GLY A 115 10.90 5.57 14.34
CA GLY A 115 9.67 5.62 13.55
C GLY A 115 8.66 6.62 14.12
N ASP A 116 7.43 6.19 14.32
CA ASP A 116 6.31 7.03 14.78
C ASP A 116 6.14 7.07 16.30
N ILE A 117 7.17 6.70 17.06
CA ILE A 117 7.14 6.75 18.52
C ILE A 117 7.21 8.21 18.99
N GLN A 118 6.22 8.63 19.79
CA GLN A 118 6.27 9.92 20.47
C GLN A 118 6.89 9.77 21.86
N PHE A 119 8.13 10.24 22.01
CA PHE A 119 8.83 10.26 23.31
C PHE A 119 8.51 11.47 24.18
N PHE A 120 8.05 12.57 23.57
CA PHE A 120 7.87 13.85 24.26
C PHE A 120 6.40 14.27 24.14
N ASN A 121 5.69 14.31 25.26
CA ASN A 121 4.26 14.66 25.29
C ASN A 121 3.97 16.08 24.75
N GLU A 122 4.95 16.98 24.84
CA GLU A 122 4.83 18.39 24.44
C GLU A 122 5.28 18.66 22.99
N ALA A 123 5.84 17.66 22.29
CA ALA A 123 6.33 17.81 20.92
C ALA A 123 5.83 16.68 20.01
N THR A 124 5.31 17.03 18.84
CA THR A 124 4.82 16.06 17.83
C THR A 124 5.94 15.45 16.98
N THR A 125 7.20 15.63 17.39
CA THR A 125 8.38 15.28 16.61
C THR A 125 8.78 13.82 16.78
N TYR A 126 8.88 13.11 15.67
CA TYR A 126 9.48 11.79 15.57
C TYR A 126 10.99 11.89 15.45
N VAL A 127 11.72 11.15 16.28
CA VAL A 127 13.17 11.34 16.46
C VAL A 127 13.98 10.13 15.98
N CYS A 128 15.23 10.41 15.64
CA CYS A 128 16.30 9.44 15.48
C CYS A 128 17.52 9.87 16.30
N ILE A 129 18.38 8.92 16.63
CA ILE A 129 19.73 9.17 17.16
C ILE A 129 20.72 8.64 16.14
N PHE A 130 21.76 9.39 15.80
CA PHE A 130 22.87 8.86 15.03
C PHE A 130 24.19 8.97 15.78
N VAL A 131 25.16 8.16 15.39
CA VAL A 131 26.56 8.28 15.81
C VAL A 131 27.43 8.28 14.56
N THR A 132 28.28 9.28 14.41
CA THR A 132 29.28 9.33 13.34
C THR A 132 30.66 9.62 13.90
N GLN A 133 31.68 9.13 13.21
CA GLN A 133 33.09 9.32 13.50
C GLN A 133 33.75 10.18 12.44
N ASN A 134 34.67 11.05 12.85
CA ASN A 134 35.52 11.80 11.93
C ASN A 134 36.58 10.88 11.30
N SER A 135 36.13 10.03 10.38
CA SER A 135 36.90 9.06 9.62
C SER A 135 36.25 8.84 8.25
N LYS A 136 36.89 7.99 7.43
CA LYS A 136 36.25 7.46 6.22
C LYS A 136 35.05 6.56 6.60
N PRO A 137 34.11 6.33 5.67
CA PRO A 137 33.01 5.38 5.87
C PRO A 137 33.51 3.99 6.22
N PHE A 138 32.76 3.32 7.10
CA PHE A 138 32.90 1.88 7.35
C PHE A 138 32.11 1.08 6.30
N ASP A 139 32.37 -0.22 6.19
CA ASP A 139 31.60 -1.10 5.28
C ASP A 139 30.16 -1.31 5.79
N ASN A 140 30.01 -1.39 7.12
CA ASN A 140 28.74 -1.59 7.81
C ASN A 140 28.60 -0.60 8.98
N LEU A 141 27.36 -0.39 9.40
CA LEU A 141 26.99 0.34 10.60
C LEU A 141 25.85 -0.36 11.32
N GLU A 142 25.67 -0.04 12.59
CA GLU A 142 24.56 -0.54 13.38
C GLU A 142 23.30 0.29 13.13
N VAL A 143 22.18 -0.35 12.85
CA VAL A 143 20.90 0.35 12.66
C VAL A 143 19.80 -0.27 13.50
N LEU A 144 18.86 0.58 13.87
CA LEU A 144 17.61 0.19 14.51
C LEU A 144 16.48 0.97 13.84
N SER A 145 15.37 0.28 13.59
CA SER A 145 14.13 0.92 13.18
C SER A 145 12.98 0.29 13.95
N LEU A 146 12.16 1.11 14.60
CA LEU A 146 10.94 0.66 15.28
C LEU A 146 9.73 1.22 14.54
N ASN A 147 8.70 0.38 14.38
CA ASN A 147 7.45 0.77 13.74
C ASN A 147 6.29 0.58 14.72
N ARG A 148 6.12 1.54 15.64
CA ARG A 148 5.02 1.58 16.62
C ARG A 148 4.78 3.00 17.09
N LYS A 149 3.61 3.26 17.67
CA LYS A 149 3.23 4.60 18.15
C LYS A 149 3.68 4.91 19.57
N THR A 150 3.86 3.88 20.38
CA THR A 150 4.18 4.00 21.81
C THR A 150 5.48 3.29 22.14
N TYR A 151 6.23 3.85 23.07
CA TYR A 151 7.41 3.22 23.62
C TYR A 151 7.05 2.43 24.88
N HIS A 152 7.48 1.17 24.95
CA HIS A 152 7.31 0.33 26.13
C HIS A 152 8.63 -0.38 26.43
N GLY A 153 8.96 -0.52 27.71
CA GLY A 153 10.16 -1.23 28.17
C GLY A 153 11.35 -0.32 28.49
N ASP A 154 12.48 -0.97 28.75
CA ASP A 154 13.76 -0.32 29.04
C ASP A 154 14.50 0.05 27.75
N PHE A 155 15.04 1.27 27.70
CA PHE A 155 15.71 1.82 26.50
C PHE A 155 16.85 0.94 26.00
N PHE A 156 17.77 0.60 26.88
CA PHE A 156 18.97 -0.14 26.50
C PHE A 156 18.65 -1.56 26.08
N THR A 157 17.71 -2.20 26.76
CA THR A 157 17.26 -3.57 26.44
C THR A 157 16.60 -3.61 25.07
N GLU A 158 15.72 -2.66 24.77
CA GLU A 158 15.04 -2.59 23.48
C GLU A 158 16.01 -2.30 22.32
N VAL A 159 16.94 -1.36 22.52
CA VAL A 159 17.96 -1.04 21.51
C VAL A 159 18.83 -2.27 21.24
N LYS A 160 19.38 -2.90 22.29
CA LYS A 160 20.22 -4.09 22.14
C LYS A 160 19.51 -5.25 21.44
N LYS A 161 18.20 -5.40 21.64
CA LYS A 161 17.41 -6.48 21.04
C LYS A 161 17.13 -6.27 19.55
N ASN A 162 17.02 -5.03 19.09
CA ASN A 162 16.53 -4.71 17.74
C ASN A 162 17.59 -4.09 16.81
N ILE A 163 18.81 -3.87 17.32
CA ILE A 163 19.90 -3.34 16.52
C ILE A 163 20.52 -4.43 15.64
N TYR A 164 20.90 -4.08 14.41
CA TYR A 164 21.51 -5.02 13.46
C TYR A 164 22.51 -4.32 12.55
N GLU A 165 23.43 -5.08 11.95
CA GLU A 165 24.38 -4.55 10.97
C GLU A 165 23.68 -4.28 9.64
N TYR A 166 23.96 -3.12 9.05
CA TYR A 166 23.45 -2.70 7.76
C TYR A 166 24.56 -2.09 6.91
N SER A 167 24.58 -2.43 5.62
CA SER A 167 25.65 -1.96 4.73
C SER A 167 25.61 -0.45 4.56
N SER A 168 26.77 0.19 4.67
CA SER A 168 26.93 1.63 4.42
C SER A 168 26.58 2.01 2.97
N SER A 169 26.64 1.05 2.04
CA SER A 169 26.25 1.25 0.64
C SER A 169 24.76 1.60 0.44
N ASN A 170 23.91 1.31 1.43
CA ASN A 170 22.51 1.72 1.43
C ASN A 170 22.32 3.20 1.80
N PHE A 171 23.38 3.88 2.23
CA PHE A 171 23.37 5.28 2.65
C PHE A 171 24.03 6.14 1.58
N GLY A 172 23.23 6.95 0.91
CA GLY A 172 23.67 7.88 -0.13
C GLY A 172 22.86 9.16 -0.12
N ASP A 173 22.60 9.73 -1.29
CA ASP A 173 21.72 10.90 -1.44
C ASP A 173 20.23 10.51 -1.56
N ALA A 174 19.95 9.26 -1.92
CA ALA A 174 18.62 8.66 -1.89
C ALA A 174 18.02 8.63 -0.48
N GLU A 175 16.72 8.37 -0.38
CA GLU A 175 16.00 8.25 0.89
C GLU A 175 16.54 7.09 1.73
N TRP A 176 16.70 7.33 3.03
CA TRP A 176 17.20 6.35 4.00
C TRP A 176 16.01 5.64 4.66
N SER A 177 15.40 4.70 3.93
CA SER A 177 14.29 3.89 4.44
C SER A 177 14.82 2.68 5.25
N ILE A 178 15.14 2.89 6.52
CA ILE A 178 15.59 1.82 7.42
C ILE A 178 14.40 1.01 7.91
N GLN A 179 14.41 -0.30 7.65
CA GLN A 179 13.36 -1.23 8.03
C GLN A 179 13.61 -1.80 9.43
N PRO A 180 12.57 -2.18 10.19
CA PRO A 180 12.75 -3.01 11.38
C PRO A 180 13.54 -4.28 11.05
N PHE A 181 14.39 -4.74 11.96
CA PHE A 181 15.31 -5.86 11.73
C PHE A 181 14.61 -7.07 11.10
N ASN A 182 13.49 -7.49 11.70
CA ASN A 182 12.75 -8.67 11.27
C ASN A 182 12.15 -8.49 9.87
N ASP A 183 11.71 -7.27 9.52
CA ASP A 183 11.18 -6.99 8.19
C ASP A 183 12.31 -6.95 7.14
N SER A 184 13.48 -6.41 7.52
CA SER A 184 14.66 -6.39 6.66
C SER A 184 15.09 -7.80 6.28
N ILE A 185 15.16 -8.73 7.24
CA ILE A 185 15.50 -10.13 6.96
C ILE A 185 14.50 -10.75 5.99
N LYS A 186 13.21 -10.58 6.22
CA LYS A 186 12.15 -11.11 5.35
C LYS A 186 12.27 -10.59 3.91
N LEU A 187 12.46 -9.28 3.74
CA LEU A 187 12.62 -8.67 2.42
C LEU A 187 13.91 -9.11 1.72
N GLU A 188 14.99 -9.33 2.48
CA GLU A 188 16.23 -9.89 1.94
C GLU A 188 16.05 -11.34 1.48
N ARG A 189 15.36 -12.19 2.28
CA ARG A 189 14.98 -13.56 1.87
C ARG A 189 14.17 -13.56 0.59
N MET A 190 13.20 -12.64 0.45
CA MET A 190 12.44 -12.48 -0.79
C MET A 190 13.34 -12.17 -1.98
N LYS A 191 14.27 -11.23 -1.81
CA LYS A 191 15.21 -10.81 -2.85
C LYS A 191 16.16 -11.94 -3.27
N LEU A 192 16.66 -12.73 -2.32
CA LEU A 192 17.63 -13.81 -2.57
C LEU A 192 16.97 -15.04 -3.21
N ASN A 193 15.76 -15.40 -2.78
CA ASN A 193 15.06 -16.61 -3.22
C ASN A 193 14.02 -16.36 -4.31
N GLY A 194 13.83 -15.12 -4.74
CA GLY A 194 12.87 -14.73 -5.77
C GLY A 194 13.49 -14.33 -7.11
N ILE A 195 12.69 -14.43 -8.16
CA ILE A 195 12.96 -13.86 -9.50
C ILE A 195 12.03 -12.67 -9.67
N LYS A 196 12.56 -11.51 -10.07
CA LYS A 196 11.72 -10.31 -10.29
C LYS A 196 10.63 -10.60 -11.33
N LEU A 197 9.41 -10.19 -11.03
CA LEU A 197 8.21 -10.42 -11.84
C LEU A 197 8.39 -10.04 -13.33
N LYS A 198 9.10 -8.94 -13.61
CA LYS A 198 9.41 -8.49 -14.99
C LYS A 198 10.21 -9.47 -15.85
N TYR A 199 10.87 -10.46 -15.24
CA TYR A 199 11.65 -11.49 -15.94
C TYR A 199 10.85 -12.77 -16.19
N LEU A 200 9.63 -12.87 -15.66
CA LEU A 200 8.72 -13.97 -15.96
C LEU A 200 7.97 -13.69 -17.26
N PRO A 201 7.46 -14.72 -17.97
CA PRO A 201 6.71 -14.55 -19.21
C PRO A 201 5.27 -14.08 -18.92
N ILE A 202 5.16 -12.86 -18.38
CA ILE A 202 3.89 -12.22 -18.01
C ILE A 202 3.75 -10.86 -18.68
N SER A 203 2.51 -10.37 -18.77
CA SER A 203 2.20 -9.03 -19.26
C SER A 203 1.31 -8.30 -18.25
N ILE A 204 1.78 -7.15 -17.77
CA ILE A 204 1.01 -6.23 -16.92
C ILE A 204 0.52 -5.07 -17.77
N ASN A 205 -0.80 -4.88 -17.80
CA ASN A 205 -1.49 -3.87 -18.60
C ASN A 205 -2.47 -3.05 -17.75
N TYR A 206 -2.66 -1.78 -18.12
CA TYR A 206 -3.52 -0.85 -17.40
C TYR A 206 -4.99 -1.04 -17.79
N GLY A 207 -5.92 -0.78 -16.88
CA GLY A 207 -7.35 -0.84 -17.18
C GLY A 207 -7.84 0.24 -18.16
N ILE A 208 -9.11 0.14 -18.56
CA ILE A 208 -9.74 0.94 -19.60
C ILE A 208 -10.08 2.34 -19.09
N LYS A 209 -9.74 3.35 -19.90
CA LYS A 209 -10.18 4.73 -19.74
C LYS A 209 -11.23 5.10 -20.78
N THR A 210 -12.44 5.41 -20.31
CA THR A 210 -13.57 5.77 -21.17
C THR A 210 -13.52 7.23 -21.61
N GLY A 211 -12.99 8.12 -20.76
CA GLY A 211 -13.03 9.56 -20.94
C GLY A 211 -14.35 10.22 -20.57
N TYR A 212 -15.44 9.46 -20.35
CA TYR A 212 -16.72 9.97 -19.84
C TYR A 212 -17.59 8.82 -19.28
N ASN A 213 -17.37 8.47 -18.01
CA ASN A 213 -17.94 7.26 -17.41
C ASN A 213 -19.46 7.18 -17.53
N ASP A 214 -20.20 8.28 -17.33
CA ASP A 214 -21.67 8.31 -17.34
C ASP A 214 -22.28 7.72 -18.62
N ALA A 215 -21.62 7.89 -19.77
CA ALA A 215 -22.11 7.38 -21.05
C ALA A 215 -21.77 5.90 -21.29
N PHE A 216 -20.66 5.43 -20.74
CA PHE A 216 -20.10 4.11 -21.06
C PHE A 216 -20.34 3.07 -19.98
N TYR A 217 -20.46 3.48 -18.71
CA TYR A 217 -20.80 2.60 -17.60
C TYR A 217 -22.31 2.53 -17.49
N ILE A 218 -22.85 1.32 -17.53
CA ILE A 218 -24.28 1.07 -17.50
C ILE A 218 -24.61 0.01 -16.44
N ASP A 219 -25.79 0.12 -15.87
CA ASP A 219 -26.36 -0.90 -15.00
C ASP A 219 -27.00 -2.04 -15.79
N GLU A 220 -27.49 -3.05 -15.07
CA GLU A 220 -28.12 -4.23 -15.65
C GLU A 220 -29.43 -3.89 -16.38
N GLU A 221 -30.21 -2.95 -15.86
CA GLU A 221 -31.47 -2.50 -16.49
C GLU A 221 -31.20 -1.86 -17.85
N THR A 222 -30.26 -0.91 -17.90
CA THR A 222 -29.85 -0.24 -19.13
C THR A 222 -29.28 -1.24 -20.13
N ARG A 223 -28.45 -2.19 -19.69
CA ARG A 223 -27.95 -3.29 -20.54
C ARG A 223 -29.11 -4.06 -21.17
N ASN A 224 -30.07 -4.49 -20.38
CA ASN A 224 -31.19 -5.29 -20.86
C ASN A 224 -32.06 -4.51 -21.86
N ASN A 225 -32.29 -3.23 -21.61
CA ASN A 225 -33.01 -2.34 -22.53
C ASN A 225 -32.25 -2.15 -23.86
N LEU A 226 -30.93 -2.00 -23.83
CA LEU A 226 -30.12 -1.88 -25.04
C LEU A 226 -30.18 -3.14 -25.90
N ILE A 227 -30.04 -4.32 -25.27
CA ILE A 227 -30.10 -5.62 -25.97
C ILE A 227 -31.49 -5.90 -26.51
N ALA A 228 -32.55 -5.52 -25.78
CA ALA A 228 -33.93 -5.66 -26.25
C ALA A 228 -34.23 -4.80 -27.49
N ASN A 229 -33.64 -3.60 -27.57
CA ASN A 229 -33.79 -2.70 -28.71
C ASN A 229 -32.89 -3.07 -29.91
N ASP A 230 -31.72 -3.66 -29.64
CA ASP A 230 -30.80 -4.15 -30.66
C ASP A 230 -29.92 -5.26 -30.08
N ALA A 231 -30.19 -6.51 -30.48
CA ALA A 231 -29.51 -7.69 -29.98
C ALA A 231 -27.98 -7.65 -30.19
N LYS A 232 -27.48 -6.93 -31.21
CA LYS A 232 -26.04 -6.78 -31.46
C LYS A 232 -25.32 -6.00 -30.35
N SER A 233 -26.05 -5.23 -29.54
CA SER A 233 -25.50 -4.50 -28.40
C SER A 233 -24.73 -5.40 -27.43
N ASP A 234 -25.13 -6.67 -27.29
CA ASP A 234 -24.47 -7.64 -26.40
C ASP A 234 -23.02 -7.96 -26.81
N GLU A 235 -22.67 -7.76 -28.10
CA GLU A 235 -21.29 -7.92 -28.58
C GLU A 235 -20.34 -6.89 -27.95
N LEU A 236 -20.85 -5.68 -27.70
CA LEU A 236 -20.08 -4.54 -27.21
C LEU A 236 -20.20 -4.34 -25.69
N ILE A 237 -21.22 -4.91 -25.05
CA ILE A 237 -21.43 -4.76 -23.61
C ILE A 237 -20.71 -5.88 -22.87
N LYS A 238 -19.77 -5.54 -21.99
CA LYS A 238 -19.04 -6.52 -21.17
C LYS A 238 -19.08 -6.14 -19.69
N PRO A 239 -19.11 -7.13 -18.78
CA PRO A 239 -19.02 -6.84 -17.35
C PRO A 239 -17.66 -6.20 -17.04
N MET A 240 -17.65 -5.22 -16.15
CA MET A 240 -16.49 -4.43 -15.80
C MET A 240 -16.42 -4.19 -14.29
N VAL A 241 -15.23 -4.39 -13.72
CA VAL A 241 -14.93 -4.07 -12.33
C VAL A 241 -14.22 -2.74 -12.17
N ARG A 242 -14.48 -2.06 -11.06
CA ARG A 242 -13.72 -0.90 -10.62
C ARG A 242 -12.75 -1.31 -9.53
N GLY A 243 -11.68 -0.54 -9.35
CA GLY A 243 -10.66 -0.83 -8.33
C GLY A 243 -11.19 -1.08 -6.91
N ARG A 244 -12.28 -0.42 -6.52
CA ARG A 244 -12.92 -0.59 -5.20
C ARG A 244 -13.67 -1.92 -5.01
N ASP A 245 -14.01 -2.57 -6.12
CA ASP A 245 -14.84 -3.78 -6.14
C ASP A 245 -13.97 -5.05 -6.32
N ILE A 246 -12.65 -4.88 -6.38
CA ILE A 246 -11.66 -5.97 -6.40
C ILE A 246 -11.32 -6.34 -4.96
N SER A 247 -11.50 -7.61 -4.61
CA SER A 247 -11.16 -8.17 -3.30
C SER A 247 -10.19 -9.36 -3.44
N ALA A 248 -9.57 -9.77 -2.34
CA ALA A 248 -8.69 -10.93 -2.36
C ALA A 248 -9.50 -12.17 -2.74
N TYR A 249 -9.13 -12.82 -3.84
CA TYR A 249 -9.82 -14.01 -4.39
C TYR A 249 -11.30 -13.80 -4.74
N GLY A 250 -11.72 -12.59 -5.07
CA GLY A 250 -13.09 -12.37 -5.55
C GLY A 250 -13.41 -10.95 -6.00
N ILE A 251 -14.58 -10.78 -6.59
CA ILE A 251 -15.13 -9.49 -7.01
C ILE A 251 -16.40 -9.24 -6.17
N THR A 252 -16.50 -8.09 -5.51
CA THR A 252 -17.62 -7.76 -4.62
C THR A 252 -18.77 -7.04 -5.33
N GLY A 253 -18.52 -6.54 -6.53
CA GLY A 253 -19.50 -5.84 -7.35
C GLY A 253 -18.95 -5.55 -8.74
N PHE A 254 -19.85 -5.32 -9.70
CA PHE A 254 -19.47 -4.92 -11.03
C PHE A 254 -20.59 -4.11 -11.69
N GLU A 255 -20.22 -3.37 -12.73
CA GLU A 255 -21.13 -2.68 -13.65
C GLU A 255 -20.87 -3.24 -15.06
N TYR A 256 -21.58 -2.75 -16.07
CA TYR A 256 -21.28 -3.09 -17.45
C TYR A 256 -20.62 -1.92 -18.16
N LEU A 257 -19.75 -2.23 -19.12
CA LEU A 257 -19.09 -1.27 -19.98
C LEU A 257 -19.56 -1.47 -21.43
N ILE A 258 -19.92 -0.37 -22.09
CA ILE A 258 -20.02 -0.29 -23.55
C ILE A 258 -18.59 -0.18 -24.12
N GLY A 259 -18.04 -1.30 -24.58
CA GLY A 259 -16.66 -1.46 -25.04
C GLY A 259 -16.41 -1.08 -26.50
N THR A 260 -16.68 0.17 -26.88
CA THR A 260 -16.37 0.71 -28.22
C THR A 260 -14.88 1.08 -28.33
N PHE A 261 -14.00 0.08 -28.34
CA PHE A 261 -12.55 0.34 -28.41
C PHE A 261 -12.13 0.79 -29.82
N PRO A 262 -11.25 1.80 -29.97
CA PRO A 262 -10.74 2.22 -31.28
C PRO A 262 -10.12 1.07 -32.11
N ALA A 263 -9.50 0.10 -31.42
CA ALA A 263 -8.89 -1.07 -32.06
C ALA A 263 -9.89 -1.96 -32.81
N LEU A 264 -11.19 -1.88 -32.49
CA LEU A 264 -12.24 -2.66 -33.14
C LEU A 264 -12.67 -2.08 -34.50
N LYS A 265 -12.32 -0.81 -34.80
CA LYS A 265 -12.70 -0.12 -36.05
C LYS A 265 -14.20 -0.26 -36.37
N LEU A 266 -15.03 0.01 -35.37
CA LEU A 266 -16.48 -0.19 -35.47
C LEU A 266 -17.12 0.85 -36.40
N GLU A 267 -18.15 0.41 -37.13
CA GLU A 267 -19.11 1.30 -37.78
C GLU A 267 -20.33 1.44 -36.85
N ILE A 268 -20.44 2.56 -36.14
CA ILE A 268 -21.43 2.74 -35.06
C ILE A 268 -22.89 2.66 -35.53
N ASP A 269 -23.15 2.93 -36.82
CA ASP A 269 -24.49 2.84 -37.39
C ASP A 269 -24.99 1.38 -37.50
N HIS A 270 -24.10 0.39 -37.39
CA HIS A 270 -24.47 -1.03 -37.24
C HIS A 270 -24.97 -1.39 -35.83
N TYR A 271 -24.85 -0.47 -34.86
CA TYR A 271 -25.27 -0.64 -33.47
C TYR A 271 -26.18 0.54 -33.04
N PRO A 272 -27.37 0.70 -33.65
CA PRO A 272 -28.23 1.87 -33.47
C PRO A 272 -28.66 2.11 -32.00
N ALA A 273 -28.88 1.06 -31.20
CA ALA A 273 -29.23 1.25 -29.79
C ALA A 273 -28.08 1.87 -28.99
N ILE A 274 -26.87 1.34 -29.14
CA ILE A 274 -25.65 1.90 -28.52
C ILE A 274 -25.41 3.33 -29.00
N ARG A 275 -25.52 3.58 -30.31
CA ARG A 275 -25.38 4.91 -30.90
C ARG A 275 -26.32 5.92 -30.26
N ASN A 276 -27.60 5.57 -30.17
CA ASN A 276 -28.64 6.45 -29.64
C ASN A 276 -28.47 6.69 -28.13
N HIS A 277 -28.09 5.64 -27.38
CA HIS A 277 -27.74 5.77 -25.97
C HIS A 277 -26.59 6.76 -25.75
N LEU A 278 -25.49 6.60 -26.48
CA LEU A 278 -24.38 7.54 -26.38
C LEU A 278 -24.82 8.97 -26.75
N LEU A 279 -25.54 9.16 -27.86
CA LEU A 279 -26.03 10.49 -28.26
C LEU A 279 -26.99 11.12 -27.25
N SER A 280 -27.68 10.34 -26.42
CA SER A 280 -28.59 10.86 -25.38
C SER A 280 -27.86 11.70 -24.32
N PHE A 281 -26.56 11.51 -24.13
CA PHE A 281 -25.72 12.33 -23.25
C PHE A 281 -25.24 13.64 -23.92
N GLY A 282 -25.58 13.85 -25.19
CA GLY A 282 -25.22 15.01 -25.98
C GLY A 282 -23.93 14.82 -26.78
N TYR A 283 -24.02 15.04 -28.10
CA TYR A 283 -22.89 14.88 -29.02
C TYR A 283 -21.67 15.73 -28.60
N ASP A 284 -21.88 16.97 -28.19
CA ASP A 284 -20.80 17.88 -27.77
C ASP A 284 -20.06 17.40 -26.51
N ARG A 285 -20.71 16.61 -25.66
CA ARG A 285 -20.07 16.03 -24.47
C ARG A 285 -19.25 14.79 -24.81
N ILE A 286 -19.73 13.99 -25.75
CA ILE A 286 -19.09 12.73 -26.12
C ILE A 286 -17.98 12.90 -27.16
N LYS A 287 -18.05 13.92 -28.04
CA LYS A 287 -17.00 14.18 -29.04
C LYS A 287 -15.64 14.40 -28.36
N GLN A 288 -14.58 13.96 -29.03
CA GLN A 288 -13.22 13.96 -28.50
C GLN A 288 -12.42 15.13 -29.10
N THR A 289 -12.92 16.36 -28.97
CA THR A 289 -12.30 17.57 -29.56
C THR A 289 -11.31 18.27 -28.62
N GLY A 290 -11.42 18.03 -27.31
CA GLY A 290 -10.67 18.76 -26.27
C GLY A 290 -11.21 20.16 -25.99
N GLU A 291 -12.34 20.55 -26.59
CA GLU A 291 -13.04 21.80 -26.28
C GLU A 291 -13.65 21.74 -24.87
N LYS A 292 -13.95 22.91 -24.29
CA LYS A 292 -14.58 22.98 -22.96
C LYS A 292 -15.93 22.26 -22.97
N GLY A 293 -16.05 21.22 -22.14
CA GLY A 293 -17.26 20.39 -22.05
C GLY A 293 -17.26 19.15 -22.93
N ALA A 294 -16.28 19.00 -23.82
CA ALA A 294 -16.05 17.79 -24.61
C ALA A 294 -15.01 16.87 -23.94
N ARG A 295 -14.91 15.63 -24.41
CA ARG A 295 -13.83 14.73 -23.99
C ARG A 295 -12.48 15.20 -24.53
N LYS A 296 -11.40 14.69 -23.91
CA LYS A 296 -10.01 14.95 -24.30
C LYS A 296 -9.83 14.79 -25.82
N LYS A 297 -9.06 15.68 -26.44
CA LYS A 297 -8.74 15.59 -27.88
C LYS A 297 -8.04 14.26 -28.20
N THR A 298 -8.61 13.49 -29.12
CA THR A 298 -7.99 12.28 -29.69
C THR A 298 -8.24 12.23 -31.21
N ASN A 299 -7.66 11.24 -31.89
CA ASN A 299 -7.98 10.94 -33.29
C ASN A 299 -9.04 9.83 -33.41
N ASN A 300 -9.66 9.45 -32.29
CA ASN A 300 -10.66 8.39 -32.22
C ASN A 300 -12.03 8.94 -32.65
N ASN A 301 -12.94 8.04 -33.02
CA ASN A 301 -14.31 8.42 -33.29
C ASN A 301 -15.00 8.92 -32.02
N TRP A 302 -16.02 9.79 -32.19
CA TRP A 302 -16.75 10.36 -31.05
C TRP A 302 -17.36 9.28 -30.15
N PHE A 303 -17.80 8.13 -30.67
CA PHE A 303 -18.41 7.06 -29.87
C PHE A 303 -17.41 6.11 -29.20
N GLU A 304 -16.12 6.23 -29.51
CA GLU A 304 -15.10 5.30 -29.00
C GLU A 304 -14.67 5.67 -27.57
N THR A 305 -14.19 4.69 -26.82
CA THR A 305 -13.48 4.93 -25.55
C THR A 305 -12.19 5.74 -25.78
N GLN A 306 -11.64 6.34 -24.73
CA GLN A 306 -10.55 7.31 -24.88
C GLN A 306 -9.22 6.68 -25.30
N ASP A 307 -8.89 5.50 -24.76
CA ASP A 307 -7.57 4.90 -24.97
C ASP A 307 -7.60 3.87 -26.11
N SER A 308 -6.71 4.04 -27.09
CA SER A 308 -6.45 3.03 -28.11
C SER A 308 -5.59 1.91 -27.52
N ILE A 309 -6.22 0.94 -26.88
CA ILE A 309 -5.55 -0.18 -26.23
C ILE A 309 -5.34 -1.37 -27.18
N ASN A 310 -4.10 -1.57 -27.63
CA ASN A 310 -3.74 -2.71 -28.49
C ASN A 310 -3.86 -4.08 -27.77
N TYR A 311 -3.83 -4.06 -26.44
CA TYR A 311 -3.94 -5.24 -25.58
C TYR A 311 -5.38 -5.56 -25.15
N TYR A 312 -6.41 -4.99 -25.79
CA TYR A 312 -7.81 -5.21 -25.36
C TYR A 312 -8.21 -6.70 -25.32
N LYS A 313 -7.61 -7.54 -26.16
CA LYS A 313 -7.84 -9.00 -26.16
C LYS A 313 -7.32 -9.69 -24.89
N GLU A 314 -6.36 -9.09 -24.19
CA GLU A 314 -5.83 -9.62 -22.92
C GLU A 314 -6.91 -9.63 -21.83
N PHE A 315 -7.92 -8.74 -21.88
CA PHE A 315 -9.04 -8.79 -20.94
C PHE A 315 -9.93 -10.02 -21.12
N SER A 316 -9.89 -10.70 -22.26
CA SER A 316 -10.65 -11.94 -22.48
C SER A 316 -9.88 -13.20 -22.07
N LYS A 317 -8.57 -13.08 -21.81
CA LYS A 317 -7.77 -14.20 -21.32
C LYS A 317 -7.94 -14.38 -19.81
N PRO A 318 -7.62 -15.58 -19.28
CA PRO A 318 -7.33 -15.75 -17.87
C PRO A 318 -6.31 -14.72 -17.40
N LYS A 319 -6.62 -14.03 -16.30
CA LYS A 319 -5.80 -12.91 -15.81
C LYS A 319 -5.95 -12.72 -14.31
N ILE A 320 -5.00 -12.01 -13.70
CA ILE A 320 -5.13 -11.49 -12.34
C ILE A 320 -5.52 -10.01 -12.45
N ILE A 321 -6.57 -9.61 -11.74
CA ILE A 321 -7.00 -8.20 -11.64
C ILE A 321 -6.62 -7.67 -10.26
N TYR A 322 -6.04 -6.47 -10.22
CA TYR A 322 -5.65 -5.82 -8.97
C TYR A 322 -5.78 -4.29 -9.05
N PRO A 323 -6.11 -3.59 -7.94
CA PRO A 323 -6.27 -2.15 -7.94
C PRO A 323 -4.93 -1.41 -8.03
N ASN A 324 -4.93 -0.23 -8.66
CA ASN A 324 -3.75 0.65 -8.68
C ASN A 324 -3.46 1.22 -7.29
N MET A 325 -4.50 1.54 -6.51
CA MET A 325 -4.37 2.18 -5.20
C MET A 325 -5.20 1.41 -4.18
N THR A 326 -4.56 0.91 -3.12
CA THR A 326 -5.24 0.11 -2.10
C THR A 326 -4.46 0.06 -0.78
N SER A 327 -5.18 -0.14 0.33
CA SER A 327 -4.63 -0.43 1.66
C SER A 327 -4.81 -1.89 2.08
N VAL A 328 -5.52 -2.71 1.28
CA VAL A 328 -5.82 -4.12 1.59
C VAL A 328 -5.15 -5.12 0.65
N PHE A 329 -4.46 -4.62 -0.39
CA PHE A 329 -3.65 -5.37 -1.34
C PHE A 329 -4.34 -6.61 -1.97
N PRO A 330 -5.53 -6.46 -2.60
CA PRO A 330 -6.28 -7.59 -3.10
C PRO A 330 -5.86 -7.97 -4.52
N PHE A 331 -5.70 -9.27 -4.76
CA PHE A 331 -5.49 -9.85 -6.09
C PHE A 331 -6.54 -10.93 -6.35
N THR A 332 -7.18 -10.90 -7.52
CA THR A 332 -8.16 -11.92 -7.92
C THR A 332 -7.81 -12.52 -9.26
N TYR A 333 -7.83 -13.85 -9.34
CA TYR A 333 -7.82 -14.55 -10.62
C TYR A 333 -9.20 -14.43 -11.27
N ASP A 334 -9.22 -14.12 -12.56
CA ASP A 334 -10.43 -14.00 -13.37
C ASP A 334 -10.28 -14.77 -14.69
N GLU A 335 -11.23 -15.67 -14.92
CA GLU A 335 -11.45 -16.39 -16.18
C GLU A 335 -12.81 -16.06 -16.81
N SER A 336 -13.62 -15.20 -16.17
CA SER A 336 -14.94 -14.80 -16.64
C SER A 336 -14.91 -13.65 -17.67
N GLY A 337 -13.72 -13.10 -17.94
CA GLY A 337 -13.54 -12.07 -18.96
C GLY A 337 -13.97 -10.67 -18.52
N PHE A 338 -13.91 -10.38 -17.21
CA PHE A 338 -14.18 -9.04 -16.71
C PHE A 338 -13.22 -8.02 -17.31
N LEU A 339 -13.79 -6.91 -17.77
CA LEU A 339 -13.03 -5.69 -18.04
C LEU A 339 -12.68 -5.02 -16.71
N SER A 340 -11.67 -4.16 -16.71
CA SER A 340 -11.34 -3.37 -15.52
C SER A 340 -11.03 -1.92 -15.88
N ASN A 341 -11.33 -0.99 -14.99
CA ASN A 341 -11.13 0.44 -15.27
C ASN A 341 -9.69 0.92 -15.00
N ASP A 342 -9.39 2.16 -15.40
CA ASP A 342 -8.10 2.85 -15.20
C ASP A 342 -7.67 3.00 -13.72
N LYS A 343 -8.42 2.47 -12.75
CA LYS A 343 -8.00 2.38 -11.34
C LYS A 343 -7.51 0.98 -10.97
N SER A 344 -7.21 0.17 -11.96
CA SER A 344 -6.73 -1.20 -11.82
C SER A 344 -5.76 -1.58 -12.94
N PHE A 345 -5.10 -2.71 -12.74
CA PHE A 345 -4.25 -3.37 -13.72
C PHE A 345 -4.71 -4.82 -13.89
N ILE A 346 -4.37 -5.39 -15.05
CA ILE A 346 -4.47 -6.81 -15.31
C ILE A 346 -3.07 -7.40 -15.50
N LEU A 347 -2.87 -8.62 -15.03
CA LEU A 347 -1.68 -9.43 -15.28
C LEU A 347 -2.10 -10.70 -16.00
N THR A 348 -1.50 -10.96 -17.15
CA THR A 348 -1.74 -12.14 -17.99
C THR A 348 -0.46 -12.95 -18.13
N SER A 349 -0.60 -14.25 -18.36
CA SER A 349 0.53 -15.09 -18.77
C SER A 349 0.73 -15.02 -20.29
N ASN A 350 1.98 -15.04 -20.73
CA ASN A 350 2.34 -15.11 -22.14
C ASN A 350 2.45 -16.56 -22.64
N ASP A 351 2.66 -17.53 -21.73
CA ASP A 351 2.74 -18.98 -22.03
C ASP A 351 2.33 -19.84 -20.81
N ASP A 352 2.34 -21.17 -20.95
CA ASP A 352 1.91 -22.10 -19.88
C ASP A 352 2.98 -22.37 -18.81
N SER A 353 4.15 -21.72 -18.89
CA SER A 353 5.24 -21.95 -17.93
C SER A 353 5.02 -21.27 -16.57
N ILE A 354 4.05 -20.35 -16.49
CA ILE A 354 3.71 -19.65 -15.25
C ILE A 354 2.21 -19.73 -14.97
N SER A 355 1.90 -20.20 -13.76
CA SER A 355 0.53 -20.35 -13.30
C SER A 355 0.02 -19.07 -12.64
N LEU A 356 -1.09 -18.54 -13.15
CA LEU A 356 -1.75 -17.38 -12.56
C LEU A 356 -2.42 -17.69 -11.21
N LEU A 357 -2.84 -18.94 -10.97
CA LEU A 357 -3.37 -19.36 -9.68
C LEU A 357 -2.27 -19.40 -8.62
N PHE A 358 -1.09 -19.93 -8.97
CA PHE A 358 0.10 -19.86 -8.11
C PHE A 358 0.43 -18.40 -7.77
N LEU A 359 0.55 -17.51 -8.77
CA LEU A 359 0.82 -16.09 -8.54
C LEU A 359 -0.25 -15.42 -7.68
N THR A 360 -1.53 -15.78 -7.86
CA THR A 360 -2.63 -15.27 -7.02
C THR A 360 -2.47 -15.69 -5.56
N ALA A 361 -1.99 -16.91 -5.29
CA ALA A 361 -1.63 -17.33 -3.93
C ALA A 361 -0.50 -16.48 -3.35
N ILE A 362 0.59 -16.31 -4.11
CA ILE A 362 1.75 -15.54 -3.67
C ILE A 362 1.36 -14.09 -3.36
N PHE A 363 0.63 -13.42 -4.25
CA PHE A 363 0.35 -11.98 -4.14
C PHE A 363 -0.62 -11.63 -3.01
N ASN A 364 -1.46 -12.57 -2.57
CA ASN A 364 -2.35 -12.34 -1.42
C ASN A 364 -1.73 -12.70 -0.05
N SER A 365 -0.52 -13.26 -0.03
CA SER A 365 0.20 -13.62 1.21
C SER A 365 0.59 -12.40 2.06
N LEU A 366 0.79 -12.61 3.36
CA LEU A 366 1.28 -11.58 4.29
C LEU A 366 2.65 -11.03 3.88
N LEU A 367 3.53 -11.87 3.35
CA LEU A 367 4.85 -11.47 2.90
C LEU A 367 4.78 -10.57 1.65
N ALA A 368 3.84 -10.83 0.75
CA ALA A 368 3.59 -9.94 -0.39
C ALA A 368 3.08 -8.57 0.07
N LYS A 369 2.19 -8.52 1.08
CA LYS A 369 1.73 -7.26 1.69
C LYS A 369 2.89 -6.47 2.30
N LEU A 370 3.78 -7.14 3.01
CA LEU A 370 5.00 -6.54 3.57
C LEU A 370 5.87 -5.93 2.45
N TRP A 371 6.09 -6.66 1.36
CA TRP A 371 6.87 -6.16 0.23
C TRP A 371 6.22 -4.94 -0.40
N ILE A 372 4.91 -4.97 -0.67
CA ILE A 372 4.18 -3.84 -1.24
C ILE A 372 4.26 -2.61 -0.33
N TRP A 373 4.17 -2.81 1.00
CA TRP A 373 4.28 -1.74 1.97
C TRP A 373 5.59 -0.95 1.85
N TYR A 374 6.73 -1.63 1.68
CA TYR A 374 8.04 -0.97 1.62
C TYR A 374 8.50 -0.58 0.21
N ASN A 375 7.96 -1.20 -0.85
CA ASN A 375 8.46 -1.02 -2.23
C ASN A 375 7.48 -0.28 -3.16
N CYS A 376 6.25 -0.02 -2.71
CA CYS A 376 5.29 0.79 -3.45
C CYS A 376 5.07 2.15 -2.75
N PRO A 377 4.97 3.27 -3.51
CA PRO A 377 4.78 4.59 -2.94
C PRO A 377 3.57 4.68 -2.01
N GLU A 378 3.72 5.43 -0.92
CA GLU A 378 2.63 5.76 -0.02
C GLU A 378 1.78 6.91 -0.59
N LEU A 379 0.46 6.75 -0.48
CA LEU A 379 -0.54 7.78 -0.68
C LEU A 379 -1.26 8.05 0.65
N GLN A 380 -2.16 9.03 0.67
CA GLN A 380 -2.88 9.41 1.88
C GLN A 380 -3.58 8.22 2.56
N GLY A 381 -3.45 8.14 3.90
CA GLY A 381 -4.17 7.17 4.72
C GLY A 381 -3.61 5.74 4.70
N GLY A 382 -2.31 5.55 4.44
CA GLY A 382 -1.68 4.23 4.40
C GLY A 382 -2.01 3.42 3.14
N THR A 383 -2.52 4.08 2.10
CA THR A 383 -2.77 3.48 0.79
C THR A 383 -1.44 3.36 0.04
N ARG A 384 -1.22 2.25 -0.68
CA ARG A 384 -0.05 2.12 -1.57
C ARG A 384 -0.47 2.19 -3.03
N GLU A 385 0.41 2.74 -3.86
CA GLU A 385 0.25 2.77 -5.31
C GLU A 385 1.00 1.59 -5.99
N ILE A 386 0.27 0.59 -6.46
CA ILE A 386 0.78 -0.65 -7.08
C ILE A 386 0.85 -0.50 -8.60
N ARG A 387 1.49 0.54 -9.12
CA ARG A 387 1.72 0.67 -10.56
C ARG A 387 2.69 -0.40 -11.06
N LYS A 388 2.56 -0.77 -12.33
CA LYS A 388 3.49 -1.68 -13.04
C LYS A 388 4.96 -1.40 -12.75
N VAL A 389 5.39 -0.13 -12.84
CA VAL A 389 6.80 0.27 -12.67
C VAL A 389 7.39 -0.10 -11.31
N TYR A 390 6.55 -0.24 -10.28
CA TYR A 390 6.97 -0.72 -8.96
C TYR A 390 6.76 -2.23 -8.85
N PHE A 391 5.56 -2.71 -9.17
CA PHE A 391 5.16 -4.10 -8.94
C PHE A 391 5.92 -5.10 -9.80
N GLU A 392 6.43 -4.70 -10.97
CA GLU A 392 7.27 -5.55 -11.83
C GLU A 392 8.62 -5.94 -11.18
N HIS A 393 8.97 -5.32 -10.04
CA HIS A 393 10.13 -5.68 -9.23
C HIS A 393 9.83 -6.65 -8.09
N PHE A 394 8.57 -7.05 -7.90
CA PHE A 394 8.17 -8.05 -6.92
C PHE A 394 8.98 -9.35 -7.13
N PRO A 395 9.73 -9.85 -6.14
CA PRO A 395 10.42 -11.12 -6.24
C PRO A 395 9.40 -12.27 -6.15
N VAL A 396 9.22 -13.05 -7.19
CA VAL A 396 8.37 -14.25 -7.18
C VAL A 396 9.22 -15.44 -6.76
N PRO A 397 8.81 -16.26 -5.76
CA PRO A 397 9.64 -17.33 -5.27
C PRO A 397 9.75 -18.46 -6.29
N LYS A 398 10.85 -19.21 -6.25
CA LYS A 398 11.00 -20.46 -7.01
C LYS A 398 10.27 -21.58 -6.28
N ALA A 399 9.39 -22.31 -6.97
CA ALA A 399 8.67 -23.44 -6.41
C ALA A 399 8.84 -24.69 -7.30
N GLY A 400 8.91 -25.87 -6.69
CA GLY A 400 8.83 -27.14 -7.40
C GLY A 400 7.42 -27.40 -7.95
N GLY A 401 7.28 -28.41 -8.82
CA GLY A 401 5.98 -28.74 -9.42
C GLY A 401 4.90 -29.10 -8.38
N GLU A 402 5.27 -29.86 -7.33
CA GLU A 402 4.36 -30.25 -6.25
C GLU A 402 3.89 -29.04 -5.43
N GLN A 403 4.83 -28.19 -5.00
CA GLN A 403 4.53 -26.96 -4.26
C GLN A 403 3.66 -26.00 -5.08
N THR A 404 3.95 -25.86 -6.38
CA THR A 404 3.16 -25.05 -7.31
C THR A 404 1.72 -25.55 -7.37
N THR A 405 1.55 -26.86 -7.61
CA THR A 405 0.23 -27.52 -7.67
C THR A 405 -0.56 -27.34 -6.38
N GLN A 406 0.10 -27.45 -5.22
CA GLN A 406 -0.57 -27.30 -3.94
C GLN A 406 -1.04 -25.86 -3.71
N LEU A 407 -0.23 -24.85 -4.04
CA LEU A 407 -0.63 -23.44 -3.96
C LEU A 407 -1.75 -23.07 -4.94
N GLU A 408 -1.76 -23.66 -6.14
CA GLU A 408 -2.88 -23.52 -7.09
C GLU A 408 -4.19 -24.08 -6.53
N ASN A 409 -4.11 -25.26 -5.91
CA ASN A 409 -5.27 -25.89 -5.26
C ASN A 409 -5.78 -25.04 -4.10
N TYR A 410 -4.88 -24.44 -3.30
CA TYR A 410 -5.26 -23.51 -2.25
C TYR A 410 -5.88 -22.22 -2.80
N ALA A 411 -5.32 -21.61 -3.85
CA ALA A 411 -5.90 -20.43 -4.49
C ALA A 411 -7.30 -20.73 -5.05
N SER A 412 -7.48 -21.89 -5.70
CA SER A 412 -8.76 -22.33 -6.25
C SER A 412 -9.78 -22.58 -5.15
N LYS A 413 -9.40 -23.30 -4.09
CA LYS A 413 -10.25 -23.54 -2.92
C LYS A 413 -10.65 -22.21 -2.27
N ARG A 414 -9.68 -21.31 -2.06
CA ARG A 414 -9.91 -20.00 -1.43
C ARG A 414 -10.89 -19.16 -2.25
N THR A 415 -10.71 -19.11 -3.57
CA THR A 415 -11.63 -18.43 -4.50
C THR A 415 -13.04 -19.01 -4.40
N ARG A 416 -13.18 -20.35 -4.44
CA ARG A 416 -14.48 -21.02 -4.29
C ARG A 416 -15.16 -20.69 -2.97
N CYS A 417 -14.48 -20.84 -1.84
CA CYS A 417 -15.04 -20.53 -0.52
C CYS A 417 -15.45 -19.05 -0.41
N THR A 418 -14.71 -18.13 -1.05
CA THR A 418 -15.05 -16.70 -1.11
C THR A 418 -16.36 -16.48 -1.85
N ASN A 419 -16.48 -17.07 -3.04
CA ASN A 419 -17.68 -16.96 -3.87
C ASN A 419 -18.90 -17.59 -3.16
N ASP A 420 -18.73 -18.76 -2.55
CA ASP A 420 -19.80 -19.43 -1.79
C ASP A 420 -20.25 -18.59 -0.58
N LEU A 421 -19.32 -17.94 0.12
CA LEU A 421 -19.62 -17.05 1.24
C LEU A 421 -20.37 -15.79 0.77
N GLN A 422 -19.92 -15.18 -0.32
CA GLN A 422 -20.59 -14.02 -0.92
C GLN A 422 -22.01 -14.38 -1.39
N ASN A 423 -22.16 -15.52 -2.09
CA ASN A 423 -23.44 -16.00 -2.60
C ASN A 423 -24.42 -16.33 -1.48
N SER A 424 -23.98 -17.05 -0.44
CA SER A 424 -24.80 -17.39 0.72
C SER A 424 -25.22 -16.13 1.49
N THR A 425 -24.29 -15.18 1.68
CA THR A 425 -24.57 -13.90 2.33
C THR A 425 -25.60 -13.09 1.54
N ALA A 426 -25.39 -12.91 0.23
CA ALA A 426 -26.30 -12.18 -0.64
C ALA A 426 -27.69 -12.85 -0.75
N LYS A 427 -27.75 -14.19 -0.75
CA LYS A 427 -29.02 -14.93 -0.71
C LYS A 427 -29.78 -14.64 0.57
N PHE A 428 -29.13 -14.72 1.73
CA PHE A 428 -29.79 -14.43 3.01
C PHE A 428 -30.23 -12.96 3.13
N THR A 429 -29.37 -12.03 2.70
CA THR A 429 -29.70 -10.60 2.60
C THR A 429 -30.96 -10.37 1.77
N ARG A 430 -31.07 -10.96 0.57
CA ARG A 430 -32.28 -10.87 -0.27
C ARG A 430 -33.51 -11.48 0.41
N THR A 431 -33.36 -12.59 1.12
CA THR A 431 -34.45 -13.20 1.89
C THR A 431 -34.97 -12.24 2.97
N ILE A 432 -34.09 -11.59 3.72
CA ILE A 432 -34.46 -10.58 4.73
C ILE A 432 -35.16 -9.39 4.06
N GLN A 433 -34.57 -8.82 3.00
CA GLN A 433 -35.15 -7.67 2.30
C GLN A 433 -36.57 -7.97 1.82
N ARG A 434 -36.80 -9.15 1.23
CA ARG A 434 -38.11 -9.57 0.75
C ARG A 434 -39.10 -9.83 1.89
N LYS A 435 -38.69 -10.54 2.95
CA LYS A 435 -39.59 -10.88 4.06
C LYS A 435 -40.05 -9.63 4.81
N PHE A 436 -39.14 -8.70 5.06
CA PHE A 436 -39.41 -7.53 5.90
C PHE A 436 -39.62 -6.23 5.12
N ASN A 437 -39.67 -6.32 3.78
CA ASN A 437 -39.83 -5.19 2.86
C ASN A 437 -38.82 -4.05 3.13
N ILE A 438 -37.54 -4.41 3.28
CA ILE A 438 -36.44 -3.47 3.54
C ILE A 438 -35.69 -3.24 2.23
N GLU A 439 -35.72 -2.02 1.72
CA GLU A 439 -34.90 -1.66 0.55
C GLU A 439 -33.41 -1.64 0.92
N ASN A 440 -33.04 -0.89 1.96
CA ASN A 440 -31.64 -0.67 2.34
C ASN A 440 -31.32 -1.23 3.74
N LEU A 441 -30.53 -2.32 3.77
CA LEU A 441 -30.05 -2.94 5.00
C LEU A 441 -28.87 -2.15 5.59
N PRO A 442 -28.86 -1.83 6.91
CA PRO A 442 -27.69 -1.32 7.61
C PRO A 442 -26.48 -2.26 7.49
N VAL A 443 -25.27 -1.71 7.53
CA VAL A 443 -24.00 -2.47 7.45
C VAL A 443 -23.93 -3.64 8.43
N LYS A 444 -24.44 -3.49 9.66
CA LYS A 444 -24.50 -4.60 10.63
C LYS A 444 -25.37 -5.76 10.16
N LEU A 445 -26.52 -5.48 9.55
CA LEU A 445 -27.41 -6.52 9.00
C LEU A 445 -26.90 -7.08 7.67
N GLN A 446 -26.08 -6.33 6.93
CA GLN A 446 -25.33 -6.89 5.79
C GLN A 446 -24.28 -7.91 6.27
N ASN A 447 -23.70 -7.69 7.46
CA ASN A 447 -22.76 -8.60 8.12
C ASN A 447 -23.44 -9.50 9.17
N TRP A 448 -24.66 -9.95 8.88
CA TRP A 448 -25.51 -10.72 9.79
C TRP A 448 -24.84 -11.98 10.36
N HIS A 449 -23.94 -12.61 9.60
CA HIS A 449 -23.20 -13.82 10.02
C HIS A 449 -22.21 -13.56 11.18
N LEU A 450 -21.94 -12.29 11.51
CA LEU A 450 -21.15 -11.88 12.67
C LEU A 450 -22.00 -11.60 13.92
N LEU A 451 -23.33 -11.54 13.79
CA LEU A 451 -24.24 -11.20 14.89
C LEU A 451 -24.72 -12.46 15.61
N SER A 452 -24.98 -12.35 16.90
CA SER A 452 -25.88 -13.29 17.60
C SER A 452 -27.33 -13.06 17.15
N TYR A 453 -28.19 -14.07 17.30
CA TYR A 453 -29.60 -13.94 16.94
C TYR A 453 -30.31 -12.79 17.72
N PRO A 454 -30.09 -12.61 19.04
CA PRO A 454 -30.64 -11.45 19.76
C PRO A 454 -30.15 -10.10 19.21
N GLU A 455 -28.89 -9.99 18.79
CA GLU A 455 -28.37 -8.77 18.17
C GLU A 455 -29.00 -8.54 16.79
N PHE A 456 -29.21 -9.59 16.00
CA PHE A 456 -29.91 -9.51 14.72
C PHE A 456 -31.33 -8.97 14.88
N ILE A 457 -32.12 -9.54 15.81
CA ILE A 457 -33.47 -9.06 16.11
C ILE A 457 -33.44 -7.62 16.62
N LYS A 458 -32.48 -7.26 17.48
CA LYS A 458 -32.30 -5.89 17.97
C LYS A 458 -32.01 -4.90 16.83
N GLU A 459 -31.19 -5.27 15.85
CA GLU A 459 -30.91 -4.42 14.69
C GLU A 459 -32.12 -4.31 13.74
N LEU A 460 -32.95 -5.36 13.60
CA LEU A 460 -34.24 -5.27 12.89
C LEU A 460 -35.24 -4.36 13.63
N ALA A 461 -35.32 -4.45 14.95
CA ALA A 461 -36.21 -3.62 15.77
C ALA A 461 -35.91 -2.12 15.62
N LYS A 462 -34.65 -1.73 15.42
CA LYS A 462 -34.27 -0.33 15.11
C LYS A 462 -34.88 0.19 13.80
N LYS A 463 -35.25 -0.70 12.88
CA LYS A 463 -35.98 -0.38 11.65
C LYS A 463 -37.50 -0.43 11.82
N LYS A 464 -37.99 -0.48 13.07
CA LYS A 464 -39.40 -0.58 13.43
C LYS A 464 -40.07 -1.88 12.93
N ILE A 465 -39.28 -2.90 12.64
CA ILE A 465 -39.76 -4.24 12.29
C ILE A 465 -40.01 -4.98 13.60
N LYS A 466 -41.25 -5.45 13.78
CA LYS A 466 -41.62 -6.31 14.90
C LYS A 466 -41.77 -7.73 14.39
N VAL A 467 -41.02 -8.66 14.96
CA VAL A 467 -41.15 -10.09 14.72
C VAL A 467 -42.00 -10.65 15.87
N SER A 468 -43.02 -11.45 15.58
CA SER A 468 -43.83 -12.08 16.64
C SER A 468 -43.05 -13.21 17.32
N LEU A 469 -43.42 -13.60 18.55
CA LEU A 469 -42.73 -14.69 19.29
C LEU A 469 -42.68 -16.02 18.52
N SER A 470 -43.75 -16.36 17.79
CA SER A 470 -43.77 -17.56 16.95
C SER A 470 -42.85 -17.43 15.74
N GLU A 471 -42.79 -16.26 15.11
CA GLU A 471 -41.86 -16.00 14.01
C GLU A 471 -40.41 -15.92 14.50
N GLU A 472 -40.17 -15.42 15.73
CA GLU A 472 -38.84 -15.37 16.32
C GLU A 472 -38.26 -16.77 16.51
N ALA A 473 -39.05 -17.75 16.94
CA ALA A 473 -38.59 -19.13 17.08
C ALA A 473 -38.23 -19.78 15.73
N GLU A 474 -39.06 -19.60 14.70
CA GLU A 474 -38.80 -20.13 13.35
C GLU A 474 -37.56 -19.47 12.69
N TRP A 475 -37.40 -18.16 12.86
CA TRP A 475 -36.26 -17.43 12.32
C TRP A 475 -34.97 -17.70 13.07
N GLU A 476 -35.03 -18.06 14.35
CA GLU A 476 -33.83 -18.37 15.13
C GLU A 476 -33.11 -19.59 14.54
N GLU A 477 -33.85 -20.66 14.27
CA GLU A 477 -33.30 -21.89 13.69
C GLU A 477 -32.70 -21.62 12.30
N TYR A 478 -33.47 -20.98 11.41
CA TYR A 478 -33.01 -20.65 10.07
C TYR A 478 -31.79 -19.72 10.07
N PHE A 479 -31.81 -18.67 10.91
CA PHE A 479 -30.67 -17.75 11.06
C PHE A 479 -29.42 -18.50 11.53
N ASN A 480 -29.55 -19.33 12.55
CA ASN A 480 -28.43 -20.08 13.12
C ASN A 480 -27.85 -21.08 12.11
N GLU A 481 -28.69 -21.74 11.31
CA GLU A 481 -28.25 -22.63 10.24
C GLU A 481 -27.44 -21.88 9.16
N GLN A 482 -27.97 -20.76 8.65
CA GLN A 482 -27.28 -19.96 7.64
C GLN A 482 -25.99 -19.34 8.20
N LYS A 483 -26.01 -18.90 9.46
CA LYS A 483 -24.84 -18.35 10.14
C LYS A 483 -23.76 -19.40 10.28
N SER A 484 -24.11 -20.61 10.70
CA SER A 484 -23.18 -21.73 10.81
C SER A 484 -22.49 -22.00 9.47
N LYS A 485 -23.25 -22.08 8.37
CA LYS A 485 -22.71 -22.26 7.01
C LYS A 485 -21.73 -21.16 6.61
N ALA A 486 -22.08 -19.89 6.84
CA ALA A 486 -21.21 -18.75 6.55
C ALA A 486 -19.94 -18.75 7.42
N GLN A 487 -20.05 -19.12 8.70
CA GLN A 487 -18.92 -19.21 9.62
C GLN A 487 -17.98 -20.39 9.28
N THR A 488 -18.52 -21.52 8.83
CA THR A 488 -17.70 -22.64 8.32
C THR A 488 -16.87 -22.20 7.13
N LEU A 489 -17.47 -21.53 6.14
CA LEU A 489 -16.75 -21.01 4.97
C LEU A 489 -15.68 -19.98 5.38
N LYS A 490 -15.99 -19.10 6.33
CA LYS A 490 -15.02 -18.13 6.86
C LYS A 490 -13.84 -18.82 7.55
N SER A 491 -14.09 -19.86 8.34
CA SER A 491 -13.05 -20.66 8.99
C SER A 491 -12.17 -21.40 7.97
N GLU A 492 -12.77 -21.95 6.91
CA GLU A 492 -12.02 -22.58 5.81
C GLU A 492 -11.15 -21.57 5.05
N ILE A 493 -11.66 -20.36 4.84
CA ILE A 493 -10.94 -19.22 4.28
C ILE A 493 -9.71 -18.92 5.13
N GLU A 494 -9.89 -18.66 6.43
CA GLU A 494 -8.80 -18.31 7.36
C GLU A 494 -7.76 -19.43 7.46
N LYS A 495 -8.22 -20.69 7.48
CA LYS A 495 -7.32 -21.85 7.46
C LYS A 495 -6.51 -21.91 6.16
N THR A 496 -7.15 -21.67 5.02
CA THR A 496 -6.47 -21.73 3.71
C THR A 496 -5.46 -20.58 3.57
N ASP A 497 -5.81 -19.37 4.03
CA ASP A 497 -4.89 -18.23 4.04
C ASP A 497 -3.63 -18.54 4.87
N LYS A 498 -3.78 -19.14 6.06
CA LYS A 498 -2.64 -19.58 6.89
C LYS A 498 -1.76 -20.64 6.23
N GLU A 499 -2.37 -21.61 5.53
CA GLU A 499 -1.63 -22.64 4.81
C GLU A 499 -0.86 -22.05 3.62
N ILE A 500 -1.44 -21.08 2.91
CA ILE A 500 -0.74 -20.33 1.86
C ILE A 500 0.43 -19.57 2.46
N ASP A 501 0.22 -18.81 3.53
CA ASP A 501 1.29 -18.04 4.17
C ASP A 501 2.44 -18.94 4.63
N ARG A 502 2.14 -20.08 5.28
CA ARG A 502 3.18 -21.06 5.69
C ARG A 502 4.01 -21.53 4.50
N MET A 503 3.36 -21.97 3.42
CA MET A 503 4.07 -22.42 2.22
C MET A 503 4.87 -21.29 1.57
N VAL A 504 4.35 -20.07 1.54
CA VAL A 504 5.08 -18.91 1.01
C VAL A 504 6.33 -18.64 1.83
N TYR A 505 6.26 -18.71 3.17
CA TYR A 505 7.43 -18.58 4.03
C TYR A 505 8.49 -19.66 3.75
N GLU A 506 8.06 -20.91 3.58
CA GLU A 506 8.95 -22.03 3.23
C GLU A 506 9.64 -21.78 1.87
N LEU A 507 8.91 -21.30 0.86
CA LEU A 507 9.46 -21.01 -0.47
C LEU A 507 10.51 -19.90 -0.46
N TYR A 508 10.42 -18.95 0.48
CA TYR A 508 11.45 -17.92 0.68
C TYR A 508 12.52 -18.32 1.70
N GLY A 509 12.42 -19.51 2.29
CA GLY A 509 13.39 -20.04 3.25
C GLY A 509 13.41 -19.30 4.58
N LEU A 510 12.24 -18.89 5.09
CA LEU A 510 12.13 -18.27 6.41
C LEU A 510 12.18 -19.33 7.53
N THR A 511 12.80 -19.00 8.66
CA THR A 511 12.83 -19.87 9.85
C THR A 511 11.57 -19.72 10.72
N GLU A 512 11.32 -20.66 11.64
CA GLU A 512 10.17 -20.56 12.56
C GLU A 512 10.22 -19.28 13.42
N GLU A 513 11.40 -18.83 13.83
CA GLU A 513 11.58 -17.57 14.55
C GLU A 513 11.20 -16.37 13.69
N GLU A 514 11.58 -16.37 12.41
CA GLU A 514 11.24 -15.30 11.46
C GLU A 514 9.72 -15.28 11.17
N ILE A 515 9.07 -16.45 11.15
CA ILE A 515 7.62 -16.62 10.91
C ILE A 515 6.78 -16.11 12.08
N LYS A 516 7.15 -16.42 13.33
CA LYS A 516 6.44 -15.97 14.55
C LYS A 516 6.34 -14.45 14.71
N ILE A 517 7.04 -13.69 13.87
CA ILE A 517 7.06 -12.23 13.87
C ILE A 517 6.22 -11.67 12.70
N VAL A 518 5.71 -12.52 11.80
CA VAL A 518 4.78 -12.13 10.73
C VAL A 518 3.32 -12.29 11.18
N GLU A 519 3.03 -13.34 11.95
CA GLU A 519 1.75 -13.57 12.63
C GLU A 519 1.62 -12.74 13.91
#